data_AF-A0A2U1YT02-F1
#
_entry.id   AF-A0A2U1YT02-F1
#
_cell.length_a   1.000
_cell.length_b   1.000
_cell.length_c   1.000
_cell.angle_alpha   90.00
_cell.angle_beta   90.00
_cell.angle_gamma   90.00
#
_symmetry.space_group_name_H-M   'P 1'
#
loop_
_entity.id
_entity.type
_entity.pdbx_description
1 polymer ?
#
loop_
_entity_poly.entity_id
_entity_poly.type
_entity_poly.pdbx_seq_one_letter_code
_entity_poly.pdbx_strand_id
1 'polypeptide(L)' 'MDTWLTDALACGIPAVETFAAGVRQDEAAVKAALTMPWSSGQAEGQVNKLKLIKRQMYGRASFELLRRRVLLAA' A
#
# COMPACT_ATOMS: atom_id res chain seq x y z
N MET A 1 -2.89 21.35 -0.21
CA MET A 1 -1.92 20.23 -0.13
C MET A 1 -0.52 20.79 0.05
N ASP A 2 -0.10 21.69 -0.83
CA ASP A 2 1.28 22.17 -0.93
C ASP A 2 1.77 22.92 0.33
N THR A 3 0.91 23.75 0.94
CA THR A 3 1.23 24.44 2.20
C THR A 3 1.50 23.44 3.32
N TRP A 4 0.60 22.47 3.51
CA TRP A 4 0.77 21.43 4.53
C TRP A 4 2.02 20.57 4.29
N LEU A 5 2.32 20.20 3.03
CA LEU A 5 3.52 19.45 2.70
C LEU A 5 4.79 20.25 3.02
N THR A 6 4.79 21.55 2.74
CA THR A 6 5.91 22.45 3.04
C THR A 6 6.14 22.54 4.54
N ASP A 7 5.07 22.72 5.32
CA ASP A 7 5.15 22.77 6.79
C ASP A 7 5.62 21.43 7.38
N ALA A 8 5.10 20.31 6.86
CA ALA A 8 5.47 18.97 7.30
C ALA A 8 6.92 18.59 6.96
N LEU A 9 7.46 19.12 5.86
CA LEU A 9 8.87 18.97 5.49
C LEU A 9 9.84 19.81 6.33
N ALA A 10 9.34 20.83 7.03
CA ALA A 10 10.13 21.75 7.83
C ALA A 10 9.80 21.68 9.34
N CYS A 11 9.05 20.66 9.77
CA CYS A 11 8.52 20.60 11.13
C CYS A 11 9.55 20.15 12.18
N GLY A 12 10.76 19.74 11.77
CA GLY A 12 11.84 19.32 12.67
C GLY A 12 11.65 17.93 13.28
N ILE A 13 10.68 17.14 12.78
CA ILE A 13 10.42 15.77 13.23
C ILE A 13 10.81 14.83 12.08
N PRO A 14 11.95 14.11 12.16
CA PRO A 14 12.48 13.36 11.01
C PRO A 14 11.52 12.33 10.41
N ALA A 15 10.70 11.69 11.25
CA ALA A 15 9.69 10.74 10.78
C ALA A 15 8.60 11.40 9.93
N VAL A 16 8.17 12.61 10.31
CA VAL A 16 7.15 13.38 9.60
C VAL A 16 7.72 13.94 8.31
N GLU A 17 8.96 14.45 8.34
CA GLU A 17 9.65 14.96 7.15
C GLU A 17 9.87 13.84 6.12
N THR A 18 10.28 12.65 6.57
CA THR A 18 10.43 11.47 5.70
C THR A 18 9.09 11.05 5.09
N PHE A 19 8.02 11.05 5.88
CA PHE A 19 6.67 10.77 5.38
C PHE A 19 6.23 11.80 4.34
N ALA A 20 6.38 13.09 4.64
CA ALA A 20 6.03 14.19 3.73
C ALA A 20 6.85 14.15 2.44
N ALA A 21 8.13 13.78 2.51
CA ALA A 21 8.97 13.58 1.33
C ALA A 21 8.43 12.46 0.42
N GLY A 22 8.00 11.34 1.01
CA GLY A 22 7.34 10.25 0.27
C GLY A 22 6.02 10.69 -0.36
N VAL A 23 5.16 11.40 0.39
CA VAL A 23 3.89 11.93 -0.14
C VAL A 23 4.13 12.92 -1.29
N ARG A 24 5.19 13.75 -1.20
CA ARG A 24 5.57 14.69 -2.26
C ARG A 24 6.09 13.96 -3.51
N GLN A 25 6.82 12.86 -3.35
CA GLN A 25 7.24 12.03 -4.47
C GLN A 25 6.04 11.41 -5.21
N ASP A 26 5.03 10.97 -4.46
CA ASP A 26 3.82 10.32 -4.99
C ASP A 26 2.62 11.28 -5.14
N GLU A 27 2.87 12.59 -5.20
CA GLU A 27 1.83 13.62 -5.10
C GLU A 27 0.72 13.46 -6.14
N ALA A 28 1.09 13.12 -7.38
CA ALA A 28 0.12 12.87 -8.46
C ALA A 28 -0.80 11.68 -8.13
N ALA A 29 -0.26 10.60 -7.57
CA ALA A 29 -1.02 9.42 -7.18
C ALA A 29 -1.94 9.74 -6.00
N VAL A 30 -1.46 10.49 -5.02
CA VAL A 30 -2.28 10.91 -3.86
C VAL A 30 -3.40 11.85 -4.29
N LYS A 31 -3.13 12.81 -5.18
CA LYS A 31 -4.17 13.68 -5.76
C LYS A 31 -5.20 12.87 -6.53
N ALA A 32 -4.78 11.89 -7.34
CA ALA A 32 -5.70 11.00 -8.05
C ALA A 32 -6.56 10.17 -7.08
N ALA A 33 -5.97 9.60 -6.03
CA ALA A 33 -6.69 8.81 -5.03
C ALA A 33 -7.77 9.61 -4.29
N LEU A 34 -7.60 10.93 -4.12
CA LEU A 34 -8.57 11.80 -3.45
C LEU A 34 -9.65 12.36 -4.39
N THR A 35 -9.36 12.48 -5.68
CA THR A 35 -10.25 13.16 -6.65
C THR A 35 -11.01 12.21 -7.56
N MET A 36 -10.45 11.03 -7.83
CA MET A 36 -11.07 10.04 -8.69
C MET A 36 -12.04 9.17 -7.91
N PRO A 37 -13.11 8.65 -8.56
CA PRO A 37 -14.07 7.76 -7.91
C PRO A 37 -13.53 6.32 -7.72
N TRP A 38 -12.33 6.04 -8.18
CA TRP A 38 -11.73 4.70 -8.18
C TRP A 38 -11.05 4.42 -6.84
N SER A 39 -11.18 3.18 -6.35
CA SER A 39 -10.54 2.73 -5.11
C SER A 39 -9.57 1.58 -5.39
N SER A 40 -8.40 1.63 -4.74
CA SER A 40 -7.45 0.50 -4.68
C SER A 40 -7.92 -0.63 -3.76
N GLY A 41 -9.01 -0.45 -3.00
CA GLY A 41 -9.44 -1.35 -1.93
C GLY A 41 -9.66 -2.79 -2.39
N GLN A 42 -10.21 -3.01 -3.58
CA GLN A 42 -10.37 -4.37 -4.11
C GLN A 42 -9.03 -5.04 -4.38
N ALA A 43 -8.07 -4.31 -4.99
CA ALA A 43 -6.74 -4.83 -5.25
C ALA A 43 -6.00 -5.12 -3.92
N GLU A 44 -6.06 -4.21 -2.97
CA GLU A 44 -5.47 -4.38 -1.63
C GLU A 44 -6.09 -5.56 -0.87
N GLY A 45 -7.41 -5.76 -0.98
CA GLY A 45 -8.12 -6.90 -0.42
C GLY A 45 -7.60 -8.23 -0.97
N GLN A 46 -7.44 -8.34 -2.29
CA GLN A 46 -6.87 -9.54 -2.93
C GLN A 46 -5.42 -9.77 -2.48
N VAL A 47 -4.60 -8.72 -2.42
CA VAL A 47 -3.22 -8.80 -1.92
C VAL A 47 -3.18 -9.24 -0.46
N ASN A 48 -4.11 -8.76 0.38
CA ASN A 48 -4.20 -9.16 1.78
C ASN A 48 -4.59 -10.64 1.92
N LYS A 49 -5.57 -11.12 1.14
CA LYS A 49 -5.95 -12.55 1.08
C LYS A 49 -4.76 -13.42 0.68
N LEU A 50 -4.01 -13.02 -0.35
CA LEU A 50 -2.80 -13.70 -0.79
C LEU A 50 -1.74 -13.75 0.33
N LYS A 51 -1.47 -12.61 0.99
CA LYS A 51 -0.52 -12.53 2.12
C LYS A 51 -0.97 -13.42 3.28
N LEU A 52 -2.26 -13.49 3.57
CA LEU A 52 -2.82 -14.36 4.61
C LEU A 52 -2.56 -15.84 4.30
N ILE A 53 -2.87 -16.30 3.08
CA ILE A 53 -2.63 -17.70 2.68
C ILE A 53 -1.13 -18.05 2.78
N LYS A 54 -0.25 -17.15 2.33
CA LYS A 54 1.20 -17.33 2.46
C LYS A 54 1.64 -17.42 3.93
N ARG A 55 1.06 -16.62 4.82
CA ARG A 55 1.32 -16.64 6.28
C ARG A 55 0.82 -17.91 6.96
N GLN A 56 -0.34 -18.45 6.56
CA GLN A 56 -0.84 -19.75 7.06
C GLN A 56 0.12 -20.91 6.75
N MET A 57 0.99 -20.74 5.75
CA MET A 57 1.99 -21.72 5.36
C MET A 57 3.39 -21.39 5.88
N TYR A 58 3.50 -20.44 6.82
CA TYR A 58 4.76 -19.95 7.39
C TYR A 58 5.78 -19.53 6.32
N GLY A 59 5.31 -19.06 5.16
CA GLY A 59 6.16 -18.66 4.04
C GLY A 59 6.88 -19.81 3.32
N ARG A 60 6.61 -21.08 3.65
CA ARG A 60 7.31 -22.25 3.08
C ARG A 60 6.66 -22.84 1.83
N ALA A 61 5.74 -22.11 1.20
CA ALA A 61 5.04 -22.56 0.00
C ALA A 61 5.89 -22.31 -1.25
N SER A 62 6.02 -23.31 -2.14
CA SER A 62 6.43 -23.05 -3.53
C SER A 62 5.36 -22.19 -4.22
N PHE A 63 5.75 -21.49 -5.30
CA PHE A 63 4.80 -20.68 -6.07
C PHE A 63 3.60 -21.52 -6.57
N GLU A 64 3.87 -22.74 -7.04
CA GLU A 64 2.82 -23.65 -7.53
C GLU A 64 1.80 -23.98 -6.43
N LEU A 65 2.28 -24.32 -5.22
CA LEU A 65 1.41 -24.65 -4.09
C LEU A 65 0.63 -23.42 -3.61
N LEU A 66 1.26 -22.25 -3.56
CA LEU A 66 0.59 -20.99 -3.21
C LEU A 66 -0.51 -20.66 -4.23
N ARG A 67 -0.23 -20.80 -5.53
CA ARG A 67 -1.20 -20.58 -6.61
C ARG A 67 -2.40 -21.51 -6.46
N ARG A 68 -2.17 -22.81 -6.26
CA ARG A 68 -3.27 -23.79 -6.05
C ARG A 68 -4.14 -23.40 -4.87
N ARG A 69 -3.55 -23.03 -3.73
CA ARG A 69 -4.33 -22.62 -2.54
C ARG A 69 -5.10 -21.33 -2.73
N VAL A 70 -4.57 -20.36 -3.46
CA VAL A 70 -5.28 -19.11 -3.75
C VAL A 70 -6.50 -19.37 -4.64
N LEU A 71 -6.34 -20.18 -5.69
CA LEU A 71 -7.42 -20.52 -6.63
C LEU A 71 -8.51 -21.38 -5.97
N LEU A 72 -8.13 -22.28 -5.05
CA LEU A 72 -9.08 -23.16 -4.33
C LEU A 72 -9.73 -22.50 -3.10
N ALA A 73 -9.21 -21.37 -2.63
CA ALA A 73 -9.79 -20.60 -1.53
C ALA A 73 -10.79 -19.54 -2.00
N ALA A 74 -11.09 -19.48 -3.30
CA ALA A 74 -12.05 -18.57 -3.91
C ALA A 74 -13.49 -19.05 -3.73
#